data_AF-A0AAV6PHZ3-F1
#
_entry.id   AF-A0AAV6PHZ3-F1
#
_cell.length_a   1.000
_cell.length_b   1.000
_cell.length_c   1.000
_cell.angle_alpha   90.00
_cell.angle_beta   90.00
_cell.angle_gamma   90.00
#
_symmetry.space_group_name_H-M   'P 1'
#
loop_
_entity.id
_entity.type
_entity.pdbx_description
1 polymer ?
#
loop_
_entity_poly.entity_id
_entity_poly.type
_entity_poly.pdbx_seq_one_letter_code
_entity_poly.pdbx_strand_id
1 'polypeptide(L)'
;MRDATRHAVHEVSKHAQSLETDDDSSVRLHARIGADQDHMKVCCLHANILNYYLTNILCHRHEQHPKMLRVKIDLSRVSDDLQAHGCNVTHYHDHHHAVEFRRKLASMEGERGINKAVGEIDILFTYLSDYCVHQKNNTANAANAAL
;
A
#
# COMPACT_ATOMS: atom_id res chain seq x y z
N MET A 1 0.14 -13.04 1.10
CA MET A 1 0.48 -12.15 2.26
C MET A 1 0.24 -12.90 3.56
N ARG A 2 0.99 -12.62 4.64
CA ARG A 2 0.83 -13.30 5.94
C ARG A 2 -0.21 -12.60 6.81
N ASP A 3 -1.05 -13.36 7.52
CA ASP A 3 -2.09 -12.81 8.40
C ASP A 3 -1.53 -11.94 9.53
N ALA A 4 -0.38 -12.32 10.08
CA ALA A 4 0.26 -11.54 11.13
C ALA A 4 0.79 -10.18 10.63
N THR A 5 1.11 -10.06 9.34
CA THR A 5 1.43 -8.76 8.72
C THR A 5 0.16 -7.91 8.61
N ARG A 6 -0.95 -8.49 8.13
CA ARG A 6 -2.24 -7.80 8.04
C ARG A 6 -2.68 -7.24 9.38
N HIS A 7 -2.58 -8.06 10.44
CA HIS A 7 -2.93 -7.65 11.78
C HIS A 7 -2.02 -6.51 12.30
N ALA A 8 -0.71 -6.56 12.04
CA ALA A 8 0.20 -5.48 12.43
C ALA A 8 -0.09 -4.16 11.70
N VAL A 9 -0.38 -4.24 10.39
CA VAL A 9 -0.80 -3.09 9.56
C VAL A 9 -2.09 -2.49 10.09
N HIS A 10 -3.10 -3.30 10.40
CA HIS A 10 -4.38 -2.82 10.93
C HIS A 10 -4.22 -2.07 12.25
N GLU A 11 -3.41 -2.60 13.16
CA GLU A 11 -3.20 -2.00 14.49
C GLU A 11 -2.44 -0.67 14.41
N VAL A 12 -1.42 -0.60 13.55
CA VAL A 12 -0.71 0.65 13.25
C VAL A 12 -1.64 1.68 12.61
N SER A 13 -2.46 1.25 11.64
CA SER A 13 -3.45 2.11 10.98
C SER A 13 -4.44 2.69 11.98
N LYS A 14 -5.07 1.82 12.79
CA LYS A 14 -6.06 2.22 13.80
C LYS A 14 -5.48 3.17 14.85
N HIS A 15 -4.24 2.95 15.26
CA HIS A 15 -3.57 3.86 16.18
C HIS A 15 -3.40 5.26 15.54
N ALA A 16 -2.92 5.33 14.30
CA ALA A 16 -2.76 6.60 13.61
C ALA A 16 -4.10 7.32 13.35
N GLN A 17 -5.15 6.58 12.97
CA GLN A 17 -6.51 7.10 12.82
C GLN A 17 -7.04 7.73 14.12
N SER A 18 -6.68 7.20 15.29
CA SER A 18 -7.09 7.77 16.58
C SER A 18 -6.45 9.13 16.90
N LEU A 19 -5.45 9.54 16.11
CA LEU A 19 -4.76 10.83 16.21
C LEU A 19 -5.22 11.82 15.12
N GLU A 20 -6.12 11.42 14.22
CA GLU A 20 -6.65 12.28 13.15
C GLU A 20 -7.67 13.27 13.69
N THR A 21 -7.74 14.44 13.05
CA THR A 21 -8.83 15.40 13.27
C THR A 21 -10.06 15.01 12.45
N ASP A 22 -11.24 15.51 12.83
CA ASP A 22 -12.48 15.28 12.08
C ASP A 22 -12.35 15.73 10.61
N ASP A 23 -11.70 16.87 10.36
CA ASP A 23 -11.46 17.38 9.00
C ASP A 23 -10.62 16.40 8.17
N ASP A 24 -9.58 15.82 8.77
CA ASP A 24 -8.71 14.86 8.09
C ASP A 24 -9.44 13.54 7.81
N SER A 25 -10.30 13.10 8.71
CA SER A 25 -11.09 11.87 8.56
C SER A 25 -11.97 11.88 7.30
N SER A 26 -12.42 13.07 6.88
CA SER A 26 -13.27 13.27 5.70
C SER A 26 -12.52 13.15 4.36
N VAL A 27 -11.19 13.34 4.39
CA VAL A 27 -10.35 13.25 3.21
C VAL A 27 -9.80 11.84 3.08
N ARG A 28 -9.85 11.28 1.87
CA ARG A 28 -9.24 9.98 1.57
C ARG A 28 -8.04 10.16 0.64
N LEU A 29 -6.86 9.71 1.08
CA LEU A 29 -5.62 9.77 0.30
C LEU A 29 -5.65 8.76 -0.87
N HIS A 30 -6.02 7.52 -0.58
CA HIS A 30 -6.08 6.45 -1.61
C HIS A 30 -7.36 6.54 -2.43
N ALA A 31 -7.24 6.99 -3.68
CA ALA A 31 -8.37 7.06 -4.61
C ALA A 31 -9.03 5.67 -4.77
N ARG A 32 -10.36 5.66 -4.93
CA ARG A 32 -11.09 4.43 -5.23
C ARG A 32 -10.83 4.07 -6.69
N ILE A 33 -10.33 2.87 -6.91
CA ILE A 33 -10.15 2.32 -8.25
C ILE A 33 -11.42 1.58 -8.68
N GLY A 34 -11.84 1.79 -9.94
CA GLY A 34 -12.97 1.08 -10.54
C GLY A 34 -12.72 -0.43 -10.65
N ALA A 35 -13.80 -1.22 -10.64
CA ALA A 35 -13.72 -2.68 -10.68
C ALA A 35 -13.31 -3.26 -12.06
N ASP A 36 -13.24 -2.41 -13.09
CA ASP A 36 -12.95 -2.78 -14.49
C ASP A 36 -11.48 -2.61 -14.89
N GLN A 37 -10.60 -2.32 -13.93
CA GLN A 37 -9.19 -2.04 -14.19
C GLN A 37 -8.35 -3.31 -14.26
N ASP A 38 -7.31 -3.26 -15.10
CA ASP A 38 -6.33 -4.34 -15.24
C ASP A 38 -5.62 -4.61 -13.90
N HIS A 39 -5.68 -5.86 -13.44
CA HIS A 39 -5.15 -6.28 -12.14
C HIS A 39 -3.66 -5.96 -11.97
N MET A 40 -2.85 -6.16 -13.02
CA MET A 40 -1.42 -5.88 -12.96
C MET A 40 -1.15 -4.38 -12.91
N LYS A 41 -1.92 -3.57 -13.64
CA LYS A 41 -1.82 -2.10 -13.53
C LYS A 41 -2.17 -1.62 -12.12
N VAL A 42 -3.26 -2.14 -11.55
CA VAL A 42 -3.67 -1.79 -10.17
C VAL A 42 -2.61 -2.23 -9.17
N CYS A 43 -2.07 -3.44 -9.33
CA CYS A 43 -0.99 -3.93 -8.49
C CYS A 43 0.25 -3.02 -8.55
N CYS A 44 0.77 -2.75 -9.74
CA CYS A 44 2.01 -2.00 -9.89
C CYS A 44 1.87 -0.51 -9.55
N LEU A 45 0.68 0.07 -9.72
CA LEU A 45 0.33 1.38 -9.17
C LEU A 45 0.48 1.39 -7.64
N HIS A 46 -0.11 0.42 -6.94
CA HIS A 46 -0.02 0.37 -5.48
C HIS A 46 1.38 -0.03 -5.01
N ALA A 47 2.16 -0.77 -5.80
CA ALA A 47 3.57 -1.00 -5.55
C ALA A 47 4.38 0.32 -5.62
N ASN A 48 4.06 1.22 -6.55
CA ASN A 48 4.67 2.56 -6.58
C ASN A 48 4.33 3.37 -5.32
N ILE A 49 3.07 3.36 -4.89
CA ILE A 49 2.64 4.05 -3.67
C ILE A 49 3.32 3.42 -2.44
N LEU A 50 3.44 2.09 -2.37
CA LEU A 50 4.17 1.38 -1.33
C LEU A 50 5.64 1.83 -1.23
N ASN A 51 6.32 1.96 -2.37
CA ASN A 51 7.67 2.48 -2.40
C ASN A 51 7.76 3.91 -1.83
N TYR A 52 6.77 4.77 -2.13
CA TYR A 52 6.68 6.11 -1.55
C TYR A 52 6.50 6.04 -0.02
N TYR A 53 5.65 5.15 0.49
CA TYR A 53 5.47 4.93 1.93
C TYR A 53 6.78 4.56 2.61
N LEU A 54 7.52 3.59 2.07
CA LEU A 54 8.77 3.12 2.66
C LEU A 54 9.85 4.21 2.71
N THR A 55 9.93 5.02 1.66
CA THR A 55 10.98 6.03 1.47
C THR A 55 10.68 7.37 2.14
N ASN A 56 9.42 7.80 2.20
CA ASN A 56 9.06 9.15 2.65
C ASN A 56 8.20 9.19 3.92
N ILE A 57 7.44 8.13 4.21
CA ILE A 57 6.46 8.13 5.31
C ILE A 57 6.98 7.33 6.49
N LEU A 58 7.32 6.06 6.27
CA LEU A 58 7.70 5.13 7.34
C LEU A 58 9.17 5.22 7.73
N CYS A 59 10.02 5.83 6.89
CA CYS A 59 11.48 5.88 7.08
C CYS A 59 11.87 6.40 8.47
N HIS A 60 11.16 7.39 9.02
CA HIS A 60 11.48 8.04 10.29
C HIS A 60 10.56 7.67 11.47
N ARG A 61 9.72 6.62 11.37
CA ARG A 61 8.61 6.38 12.33
C ARG A 61 8.76 5.19 13.27
N HIS A 62 9.97 4.67 13.45
CA HIS A 62 10.18 3.41 14.17
C HIS A 62 9.64 3.38 15.62
N GLU A 63 9.52 4.52 16.29
CA GLU A 63 9.07 4.61 17.70
C GLU A 63 7.59 4.95 17.89
N GLN A 64 6.85 5.28 16.82
CA GLN A 64 5.45 5.73 16.95
C GLN A 64 4.47 4.62 17.33
N HIS A 65 4.82 3.36 17.08
CA HIS A 65 3.98 2.22 17.46
C HIS A 65 4.83 0.96 17.65
N PRO A 66 4.58 0.11 18.66
CA PRO A 66 5.38 -1.10 18.91
C PRO A 66 5.48 -2.07 17.73
N LYS A 67 4.47 -2.06 16.85
CA LYS A 67 4.43 -2.91 15.63
C LYS A 67 5.02 -2.23 14.38
N MET A 68 5.44 -0.97 14.45
CA MET A 68 5.87 -0.21 13.27
C MET A 68 7.10 -0.81 12.59
N LEU A 69 8.11 -1.21 13.36
CA LEU A 69 9.32 -1.85 12.81
C LEU A 69 8.98 -3.10 11.99
N ARG A 70 8.06 -3.92 12.51
CA ARG A 70 7.58 -5.12 11.81
C ARG A 70 6.87 -4.75 10.51
N VAL A 71 5.97 -3.77 10.55
CA VAL A 71 5.26 -3.29 9.35
C VAL A 71 6.26 -2.84 8.29
N LYS A 72 7.27 -2.04 8.66
CA LYS A 72 8.33 -1.60 7.73
C LYS A 72 9.05 -2.77 7.06
N ILE A 73 9.50 -3.75 7.85
CA ILE A 73 10.24 -4.92 7.33
C ILE A 73 9.35 -5.74 6.39
N ASP A 74 8.13 -6.05 6.82
CA ASP A 74 7.21 -6.86 6.02
C ASP A 74 6.82 -6.17 4.72
N LEU A 75 6.55 -4.85 4.77
CA LEU A 75 6.23 -4.06 3.59
C LEU A 75 7.43 -3.86 2.65
N SER A 76 8.65 -3.77 3.17
CA SER A 76 9.86 -3.72 2.35
C SER A 76 10.01 -5.00 1.53
N ARG A 77 9.82 -6.17 2.17
CA ARG A 77 9.85 -7.47 1.47
C ARG A 77 8.77 -7.57 0.39
N VAL A 78 7.56 -7.08 0.68
CA VAL A 78 6.48 -7.02 -0.32
C VAL A 78 6.92 -6.15 -1.50
N SER A 79 7.51 -4.97 -1.25
CA SER A 79 8.01 -4.11 -2.33
C SER A 79 9.07 -4.80 -3.18
N ASP A 80 10.04 -5.48 -2.56
CA ASP A 80 11.11 -6.20 -3.24
C ASP A 80 10.55 -7.34 -4.11
N ASP A 81 9.62 -8.12 -3.55
CA ASP A 81 8.95 -9.21 -4.27
C ASP A 81 8.20 -8.65 -5.51
N LEU A 82 7.46 -7.54 -5.37
CA LEU A 82 6.70 -6.97 -6.49
C LEU A 82 7.61 -6.43 -7.59
N GLN A 83 8.74 -5.81 -7.24
CA GLN A 83 9.75 -5.41 -8.23
C GLN A 83 10.31 -6.62 -8.98
N ALA A 84 10.62 -7.71 -8.27
CA ALA A 84 11.10 -8.95 -8.88
C ALA A 84 10.05 -9.61 -9.80
N HIS A 85 8.76 -9.42 -9.54
CA HIS A 85 7.66 -9.93 -10.37
C HIS A 85 7.26 -8.98 -11.52
N GLY A 86 8.09 -7.97 -11.82
CA GLY A 86 7.94 -7.13 -13.01
C GLY A 86 7.16 -5.84 -12.80
N CYS A 87 6.80 -5.48 -11.56
CA CYS A 87 6.30 -4.14 -11.30
C CYS A 87 7.44 -3.12 -11.35
N ASN A 88 7.59 -2.48 -12.50
CA ASN A 88 8.44 -1.31 -12.61
C ASN A 88 7.79 -0.11 -11.91
N VAL A 89 8.08 0.05 -10.62
CA VAL A 89 7.50 1.11 -9.80
C VAL A 89 7.78 2.52 -10.35
N THR A 90 8.90 2.76 -11.05
CA THR A 90 9.19 4.09 -11.60
C THR A 90 8.27 4.45 -12.76
N HIS A 91 7.82 3.45 -13.53
CA HIS A 91 6.88 3.66 -14.63
C HIS A 91 5.52 4.22 -14.17
N TYR A 92 5.10 3.88 -12.94
CA TYR A 92 3.84 4.35 -12.37
C TYR A 92 3.98 5.64 -11.56
N HIS A 93 5.16 6.27 -11.56
CA HIS A 93 5.38 7.50 -10.82
C HIS A 93 4.39 8.60 -11.25
N ASP A 94 4.22 8.80 -12.57
CA ASP A 94 3.34 9.82 -13.13
C ASP A 94 1.90 9.34 -13.35
N HIS A 95 1.57 8.12 -12.89
CA HIS A 95 0.20 7.64 -12.97
C HIS A 95 -0.72 8.55 -12.15
N HIS A 96 -1.86 8.93 -12.72
CA HIS A 96 -2.73 9.97 -12.14
C HIS A 96 -3.13 9.68 -10.68
N HIS A 97 -3.43 8.43 -10.31
CA HIS A 97 -3.69 8.05 -8.91
C HIS A 97 -2.48 8.21 -7.98
N ALA A 98 -1.26 7.93 -8.44
CA ALA A 98 -0.05 8.10 -7.65
C ALA A 98 0.27 9.59 -7.45
N VAL A 99 0.09 10.39 -8.51
CA VAL A 99 0.21 11.85 -8.47
C VAL A 99 -0.84 12.45 -7.54
N GLU A 100 -2.10 12.00 -7.64
CA GLU A 100 -3.19 12.47 -6.80
C GLU A 100 -2.97 12.13 -5.32
N PHE A 101 -2.52 10.91 -5.01
CA PHE A 101 -2.11 10.51 -3.66
C PHE A 101 -1.07 11.48 -3.09
N ARG A 102 0.01 11.74 -3.83
CA ARG A 102 1.07 12.66 -3.40
C ARG A 102 0.56 14.09 -3.27
N ARG A 103 -0.30 14.56 -4.18
CA ARG A 103 -0.91 15.89 -4.13
C ARG A 103 -1.77 16.09 -2.89
N LYS A 104 -2.63 15.11 -2.57
CA LYS A 104 -3.48 15.16 -1.37
C LYS A 104 -2.63 15.13 -0.11
N LEU A 105 -1.62 14.26 -0.06
CA LEU A 105 -0.71 14.20 1.06
C LEU A 105 0.04 15.52 1.26
N ALA A 106 0.54 16.14 0.18
CA ALA A 106 1.23 17.43 0.25
C ALA A 106 0.32 18.59 0.68
N SER A 107 -0.99 18.49 0.49
CA SER A 107 -1.96 19.47 0.98
C SER A 107 -2.22 19.37 2.49
N MET A 108 -1.77 18.28 3.13
CA MET A 108 -1.83 18.08 4.57
C MET A 108 -0.47 18.42 5.18
N GLU A 109 -0.43 19.42 6.05
CA GLU A 109 0.83 19.93 6.58
C GLU A 109 1.50 18.93 7.56
N GLY A 110 2.79 18.66 7.32
CA GLY A 110 3.69 18.01 8.27
C GLY A 110 3.18 16.68 8.84
N GLU A 111 3.22 16.56 10.17
CA GLU A 111 2.82 15.33 10.90
C GLU A 111 1.38 14.91 10.64
N ARG A 112 0.49 15.87 10.30
CA ARG A 112 -0.92 15.58 10.02
C ARG A 112 -1.07 14.69 8.79
N GLY A 113 -0.39 15.05 7.71
CA GLY A 113 -0.35 14.24 6.48
C GLY A 113 0.28 12.87 6.72
N ILE A 114 1.34 12.81 7.53
CA ILE A 114 2.00 11.54 7.85
C ILE A 114 1.10 10.61 8.66
N ASN A 115 0.46 11.12 9.72
CA ASN A 115 -0.50 10.36 10.51
C ASN A 115 -1.64 9.85 9.63
N LYS A 116 -2.18 10.71 8.76
CA LYS A 116 -3.21 10.32 7.81
C LYS A 116 -2.76 9.20 6.87
N ALA A 117 -1.55 9.31 6.32
CA ALA A 117 -1.03 8.26 5.45
C ALA A 117 -0.83 6.94 6.20
N VAL A 118 -0.30 6.97 7.42
CA VAL A 118 -0.19 5.78 8.28
C VAL A 118 -1.58 5.23 8.62
N GLY A 119 -2.57 6.09 8.86
CA GLY A 119 -3.98 5.73 9.08
C GLY A 119 -4.70 5.18 7.85
N GLU A 120 -4.12 5.26 6.66
CA GLU A 120 -4.66 4.61 5.45
C GLU A 120 -3.75 3.50 4.91
N ILE A 121 -2.76 3.05 5.68
CA ILE A 121 -1.83 2.00 5.24
C ILE A 121 -2.52 0.64 5.09
N ASP A 122 -3.59 0.40 5.82
CA ASP A 122 -4.45 -0.79 5.68
C ASP A 122 -5.24 -0.79 4.37
N ILE A 123 -5.64 0.39 3.87
CA ILE A 123 -6.23 0.54 2.54
C ILE A 123 -5.21 0.15 1.46
N LEU A 124 -3.99 0.69 1.52
CA LEU A 124 -2.90 0.31 0.62
C LEU A 124 -2.66 -1.21 0.66
N PHE A 125 -2.57 -1.77 1.87
CA PHE A 125 -2.33 -3.19 2.06
C PHE A 125 -3.46 -4.07 1.49
N THR A 126 -4.69 -3.58 1.53
CA THR A 126 -5.86 -4.26 0.93
C THR A 126 -5.71 -4.31 -0.59
N TYR A 127 -5.39 -3.20 -1.24
CA TYR A 127 -5.11 -3.20 -2.68
C TYR A 127 -3.95 -4.11 -3.08
N LEU A 128 -2.84 -4.09 -2.34
CA LEU A 128 -1.73 -5.00 -2.59
C LEU A 128 -2.13 -6.47 -2.40
N SER A 129 -2.91 -6.78 -1.36
CA SER A 129 -3.42 -8.12 -1.13
C SER A 129 -4.32 -8.61 -2.26
N ASP A 130 -5.27 -7.78 -2.69
CA ASP A 130 -6.33 -8.21 -3.60
C ASP A 130 -5.85 -8.29 -5.06
N TYR A 131 -4.92 -7.41 -5.44
CA TYR A 131 -4.48 -7.28 -6.84
C TYR A 131 -3.09 -7.84 -7.11
N CYS A 132 -2.19 -7.86 -6.11
CA CYS A 132 -0.83 -8.35 -6.31
C CYS A 132 -0.60 -9.78 -5.83
N VAL A 133 -1.46 -10.30 -4.95
CA VAL A 133 -1.36 -11.68 -4.48
C VAL A 133 -2.30 -12.55 -5.32
N HIS A 134 -2.03 -12.67 -6.61
CA HIS A 134 -2.67 -13.71 -7.40
C HIS A 134 -2.07 -15.07 -7.06
N GLN A 135 -2.96 -15.94 -6.57
CA GLN A 135 -2.67 -17.29 -6.10
C GLN A 135 -1.97 -18.10 -7.19
N LYS A 136 -1.03 -18.95 -6.76
CA LYS A 136 -0.34 -20.02 -7.50
C LYS A 136 -1.22 -20.99 -8.33
N ASN A 137 -2.52 -20.74 -8.49
CA ASN A 137 -3.48 -21.69 -9.04
C ASN A 137 -3.77 -21.54 -10.53
N ASN A 138 -3.37 -20.46 -11.20
CA ASN A 138 -3.62 -20.32 -12.64
C ASN A 138 -2.57 -21.01 -13.53
N THR A 139 -1.44 -21.46 -12.97
CA THR A 139 -0.44 -22.26 -13.71
C THR A 139 -0.63 -23.78 -13.60
N ALA A 140 -1.47 -24.27 -12.69
CA ALA A 140 -1.77 -25.71 -12.58
C ALA A 140 -2.85 -26.20 -13.57
N ASN A 141 -3.78 -25.33 -13.99
CA ASN A 141 -4.85 -25.72 -14.91
C ASN A 141 -4.48 -25.66 -16.40
N ALA A 142 -3.38 -25.00 -16.77
CA ALA A 142 -2.90 -24.99 -18.16
C ALA A 142 -2.12 -26.27 -18.54
N ALA A 143 -1.55 -26.99 -17.55
CA ALA A 143 -0.80 -28.22 -17.79
C ALA A 143 -1.69 -29.48 -17.84
N ASN A 144 -2.88 -29.45 -17.22
CA ASN A 144 -3.81 -30.58 -17.20
C ASN A 144 -4.85 -30.58 -18.33
N ALA A 145 -4.88 -29.55 -19.19
CA ALA A 145 -5.76 -29.49 -20.35
C ALA A 145 -5.07 -29.97 -21.66
N ALA A 146 -3.84 -30.50 -21.56
CA ALA A 146 -3.02 -30.93 -22.69
C ALA A 146 -2.59 -32.42 -22.62
N LEU A 147 -3.36 -33.27 -21.94
CA LEU A 147 -3.20 -34.73 -21.92
C LEU A 147 -4.50 -35.42 -22.35
#